data_AF-A0A2E7L9H1-F1
#
_entry.id   AF-A0A2E7L9H1-F1
#
_cell.length_a   1.000
_cell.length_b   1.000
_cell.length_c   1.000
_cell.angle_alpha   90.00
_cell.angle_beta   90.00
_cell.angle_gamma   90.00
#
_symmetry.space_group_name_H-M   'P 1'
#
loop_
_entity.id
_entity.type
_entity.pdbx_description
1 polymer ?
#
loop_
_entity_poly.entity_id
_entity_poly.type
_entity_poly.pdbx_seq_one_letter_code
_entity_poly.pdbx_strand_id
1 'polypeptide(L)'
;EAGSRTTGHGFYFLRGDAVRLELALQQYAIDLLVQEGFTPLVTPDLCRDEIVEGVGFIPRGPETQIYSIADSPLSLVATAEITLAGMYAEQTLKAEDLPLRLCGISHCFRTEAGAHGRATRGLYRVHQFTKVEMFAFSLPETSDALLDELCALECRIFDELEIPFRVVDTATGDLGGPAYRKFDLEAWMPGRGEAGDWGEVTSTSNCTDYQSRRLHIRYKSQDQKGTRFVHTLNGTALALSRAVLAILENHQQADGSVRVPPPLQKWMGQEFIVPRGETAK
;
A
#
# COMPACT_ATOMS: atom_id res chain seq x y z
N GLU A 1 21.92 -11.25 -3.71
CA GLU A 1 22.92 -11.96 -2.86
C GLU A 1 22.98 -11.52 -1.41
N ALA A 2 23.32 -10.27 -1.04
CA ALA A 2 23.48 -9.90 0.37
C ALA A 2 22.23 -10.20 1.24
N GLY A 3 21.02 -9.82 0.78
CA GLY A 3 19.77 -10.11 1.50
C GLY A 3 19.52 -11.60 1.70
N SER A 4 19.78 -12.41 0.67
CA SER A 4 19.70 -13.88 0.78
C SER A 4 20.70 -14.46 1.77
N ARG A 5 21.89 -13.89 1.90
CA ARG A 5 22.91 -14.37 2.84
C ARG A 5 22.63 -13.97 4.28
N THR A 6 22.05 -12.78 4.51
CA THR A 6 21.81 -12.27 5.87
C THR A 6 20.49 -12.77 6.45
N THR A 7 19.44 -12.86 5.63
CA THR A 7 18.07 -13.01 6.11
C THR A 7 17.35 -14.17 5.43
N GLY A 8 17.71 -14.49 4.18
CA GLY A 8 17.11 -15.56 3.40
C GLY A 8 16.43 -15.05 2.13
N HIS A 9 15.78 -15.96 1.42
CA HIS A 9 15.06 -15.65 0.18
C HIS A 9 13.96 -14.60 0.41
N GLY A 10 13.65 -13.77 -0.60
CA GLY A 10 12.62 -12.73 -0.50
C GLY A 10 13.04 -11.46 0.26
N PHE A 11 14.30 -11.35 0.67
CA PHE A 11 14.89 -10.15 1.28
C PHE A 11 15.96 -9.51 0.37
N TYR A 12 16.08 -8.19 0.45
CA TYR A 12 16.96 -7.40 -0.41
C TYR A 12 17.64 -6.25 0.36
N PHE A 13 18.67 -5.68 -0.27
CA PHE A 13 19.26 -4.40 0.13
C PHE A 13 19.13 -3.45 -1.07
N LEU A 14 18.58 -2.26 -0.84
CA LEU A 14 18.72 -1.16 -1.78
C LEU A 14 20.01 -0.40 -1.51
N ARG A 15 20.57 0.21 -2.56
CA ARG A 15 21.82 0.98 -2.47
C ARG A 15 21.84 2.14 -3.45
N GLY A 16 22.53 3.22 -3.08
CA GLY A 16 22.73 4.38 -3.95
C GLY A 16 21.40 4.97 -4.41
N ASP A 17 21.27 5.24 -5.71
CA ASP A 17 20.07 5.86 -6.27
C ASP A 17 18.79 5.04 -6.10
N ALA A 18 18.87 3.73 -5.89
CA ALA A 18 17.67 2.95 -5.56
C ALA A 18 17.07 3.34 -4.20
N VAL A 19 17.91 3.70 -3.21
CA VAL A 19 17.44 4.23 -1.91
C VAL A 19 16.86 5.63 -2.09
N ARG A 20 17.53 6.47 -2.89
CA ARG A 20 17.07 7.84 -3.17
C ARG A 20 15.72 7.82 -3.91
N LEU A 21 15.54 6.88 -4.83
CA LEU A 21 14.30 6.70 -5.57
C LEU A 21 13.15 6.27 -4.66
N GLU A 22 13.39 5.31 -3.76
CA GLU A 22 12.39 4.91 -2.77
C GLU A 22 11.97 6.08 -1.87
N LEU A 23 12.93 6.88 -1.39
CA LEU A 23 12.65 8.07 -0.57
C LEU A 23 11.92 9.16 -1.37
N ALA A 24 12.27 9.36 -2.64
CA ALA A 24 11.59 10.30 -3.52
C ALA A 24 10.14 9.91 -3.75
N LEU A 25 9.86 8.61 -3.93
CA LEU A 25 8.49 8.08 -4.07
C LEU A 25 7.66 8.29 -2.80
N GLN A 26 8.24 8.12 -1.61
CA GLN A 26 7.55 8.43 -0.34
C GLN A 26 7.15 9.90 -0.28
N GLN A 27 8.10 10.79 -0.55
CA GLN A 27 7.85 12.22 -0.48
C GLN A 27 6.84 12.67 -1.53
N TYR A 28 6.89 12.09 -2.74
CA TYR A 28 5.90 12.30 -3.78
C TYR A 28 4.49 11.93 -3.35
N ALA A 29 4.29 10.70 -2.86
CA ALA A 29 2.98 10.26 -2.42
C ALA A 29 2.45 11.10 -1.25
N ILE A 30 3.30 11.47 -0.30
CA ILE A 30 2.89 12.32 0.84
C ILE A 30 2.54 13.73 0.41
N ASP A 31 3.36 14.38 -0.41
CA ASP A 31 3.08 15.72 -0.94
C ASP A 31 1.73 15.75 -1.67
N LEU A 32 1.47 14.74 -2.52
CA LEU A 32 0.23 14.62 -3.27
C LEU A 32 -0.96 14.41 -2.33
N LEU A 33 -0.89 13.46 -1.39
CA LEU A 33 -2.01 13.16 -0.48
C LEU A 33 -2.31 14.30 0.49
N VAL A 34 -1.30 15.04 0.97
CA VAL A 34 -1.51 16.22 1.81
C VAL A 34 -2.28 17.31 1.05
N GLN A 35 -1.98 17.51 -0.25
CA GLN A 35 -2.74 18.45 -1.09
C GLN A 35 -4.20 18.01 -1.27
N GLU A 36 -4.46 16.71 -1.23
CA GLU A 36 -5.81 16.10 -1.32
C GLU A 36 -6.51 15.98 0.06
N GLY A 37 -5.95 16.62 1.10
CA GLY A 37 -6.55 16.74 2.42
C GLY A 37 -6.34 15.53 3.35
N PHE A 38 -5.38 14.65 3.04
CA PHE A 38 -5.01 13.56 3.94
C PHE A 38 -4.09 14.05 5.06
N THR A 39 -4.28 13.50 6.26
CA THR A 39 -3.36 13.70 7.39
C THR A 39 -2.24 12.67 7.34
N PRO A 40 -0.96 13.08 7.20
CA PRO A 40 0.16 12.15 7.13
C PRO A 40 0.54 11.61 8.50
N LEU A 41 0.84 10.32 8.56
CA LEU A 41 1.20 9.58 9.76
C LEU A 41 2.37 8.64 9.47
N VAL A 42 3.26 8.49 10.44
CA VAL A 42 4.15 7.31 10.52
C VAL A 42 3.51 6.36 11.51
N THR A 43 3.27 5.11 11.10
CA THR A 43 2.59 4.14 11.96
C THR A 43 3.58 3.21 12.66
N PRO A 44 3.23 2.62 13.81
CA PRO A 44 4.02 1.55 14.41
C PRO A 44 4.15 0.33 13.47
N ASP A 45 5.30 -0.33 13.47
CA ASP A 45 5.52 -1.58 12.74
C ASP A 45 4.91 -2.82 13.45
N LEU A 46 4.41 -2.64 14.68
CA LEU A 46 3.79 -3.66 15.52
C LEU A 46 2.38 -3.23 15.90
N CYS A 47 1.45 -4.18 15.96
CA CYS A 47 0.10 -3.97 16.46
C CYS A 47 -0.33 -5.09 17.39
N ARG A 48 -1.37 -4.84 18.21
CA ARG A 48 -1.99 -5.90 19.03
C ARG A 48 -2.70 -6.89 18.13
N ASP A 49 -2.66 -8.17 18.48
CA ASP A 49 -3.27 -9.24 17.69
C ASP A 49 -4.78 -9.01 17.48
N GLU A 50 -5.48 -8.48 18.50
CA GLU A 50 -6.91 -8.15 18.41
C GLU A 50 -7.23 -7.11 17.31
N ILE A 51 -6.30 -6.19 17.02
CA ILE A 51 -6.47 -5.20 15.94
C ILE A 51 -6.23 -5.85 14.59
N VAL A 52 -5.22 -6.71 14.47
CA VAL A 52 -4.94 -7.50 13.26
C VAL A 52 -6.15 -8.38 12.90
N GLU A 53 -6.72 -9.06 13.89
CA GLU A 53 -7.94 -9.83 13.72
C GLU A 53 -9.14 -8.93 13.41
N GLY A 54 -9.22 -7.77 14.06
CA GLY A 54 -10.30 -6.79 13.90
C GLY A 54 -10.42 -6.27 12.47
N VAL A 55 -9.30 -5.98 11.81
CA VAL A 55 -9.31 -5.57 10.39
C VAL A 55 -9.53 -6.71 9.40
N GLY A 56 -9.49 -7.96 9.87
CA GLY A 56 -9.83 -9.16 9.10
C GLY A 56 -8.63 -9.94 8.54
N PHE A 57 -7.42 -9.71 9.05
CA PHE A 57 -6.24 -10.55 8.77
C PHE A 57 -6.30 -11.85 9.59
N ILE A 58 -7.33 -12.67 9.33
CA ILE A 58 -7.58 -13.94 10.00
C ILE A 58 -7.13 -15.07 9.07
N PRO A 59 -6.19 -15.94 9.49
CA PRO A 59 -5.79 -17.08 8.68
C PRO A 59 -6.99 -18.02 8.44
N ARG A 60 -7.32 -18.31 7.17
CA ARG A 60 -8.30 -19.34 6.81
C ARG A 60 -7.70 -20.76 6.79
N GLY A 61 -6.39 -20.88 7.03
CA GLY A 61 -5.62 -22.12 7.01
C GLY A 61 -4.26 -21.95 7.72
N PRO A 62 -3.33 -22.91 7.58
CA PRO A 62 -2.01 -22.84 8.23
C PRO A 62 -1.12 -21.73 7.69
N GLU A 63 -1.42 -21.23 6.49
CA GLU A 63 -0.73 -20.11 5.86
C GLU A 63 -1.28 -18.78 6.41
N THR A 64 -0.54 -18.19 7.35
CA THR A 64 -0.79 -16.84 7.87
C THR A 64 -0.02 -15.83 7.02
N GLN A 65 -0.60 -14.65 6.75
CA GLN A 65 0.11 -13.52 6.11
C GLN A 65 0.89 -12.67 7.13
N ILE A 66 0.69 -12.89 8.42
CA ILE A 66 1.19 -12.07 9.52
C ILE A 66 2.31 -12.80 10.26
N TYR A 67 3.40 -12.09 10.57
CA TYR A 67 4.41 -12.54 11.52
C TYR A 67 4.01 -12.16 12.94
N SER A 68 3.91 -13.14 13.84
CA SER A 68 3.66 -12.91 15.27
C SER A 68 4.95 -12.84 16.08
N ILE A 69 4.95 -12.02 17.13
CA ILE A 69 6.09 -11.90 18.04
C ILE A 69 6.01 -13.00 19.11
N ALA A 70 7.09 -13.77 19.24
CA ALA A 70 7.16 -14.81 20.26
C ALA A 70 6.99 -14.20 21.68
N ASP A 71 6.24 -14.90 22.53
CA ASP A 71 6.00 -14.54 23.93
C ASP A 71 5.37 -13.14 24.14
N SER A 72 4.58 -12.65 23.17
CA SER A 72 3.92 -11.34 23.22
C SER A 72 2.58 -11.36 22.48
N PRO A 73 1.57 -10.55 22.89
CA PRO A 73 0.31 -10.36 22.16
C PRO A 73 0.44 -9.33 21.02
N LEU A 74 1.57 -9.35 20.32
CA LEU A 74 1.90 -8.39 19.27
C LEU A 74 2.28 -9.11 17.99
N SER A 75 1.93 -8.49 16.87
CA SER A 75 2.28 -8.97 15.53
C SER A 75 2.83 -7.83 14.68
N LEU A 76 3.72 -8.16 13.74
CA LEU A 76 4.19 -7.22 12.73
C LEU A 76 3.06 -6.90 11.75
N VAL A 77 2.95 -5.63 11.36
CA VAL A 77 1.91 -5.19 10.44
C VAL A 77 2.23 -5.57 8.98
N ALA A 78 1.25 -6.12 8.26
CA ALA A 78 1.37 -6.39 6.81
C ALA A 78 1.01 -5.17 5.93
N THR A 79 0.53 -4.10 6.57
CA THR A 79 0.10 -2.83 5.97
C THR A 79 -0.18 -1.81 7.09
N ALA A 80 0.07 -0.52 6.82
CA ALA A 80 -0.32 0.58 7.72
C ALA A 80 -1.84 0.60 7.98
N GLU A 81 -2.67 0.05 7.08
CA GLU A 81 -4.11 -0.13 7.24
C GLU A 81 -4.48 -0.69 8.62
N ILE A 82 -3.76 -1.72 9.10
CA ILE A 82 -4.01 -2.38 10.39
C ILE A 82 -3.99 -1.35 11.53
N THR A 83 -2.91 -0.55 11.58
CA THR A 83 -2.73 0.46 12.61
C THR A 83 -3.60 1.69 12.41
N LEU A 84 -3.89 2.08 11.17
CA LEU A 84 -4.77 3.21 10.85
C LEU A 84 -6.21 2.92 11.25
N ALA A 85 -6.72 1.72 10.93
CA ALA A 85 -8.03 1.26 11.38
C ALA A 85 -8.10 1.19 12.92
N GLY A 86 -7.06 0.63 13.55
CA GLY A 86 -6.97 0.49 15.01
C GLY A 86 -6.87 1.83 15.78
N MET A 87 -6.52 2.93 15.11
CA MET A 87 -6.34 4.25 15.73
C MET A 87 -7.59 4.73 16.49
N TYR A 88 -8.78 4.36 16.01
CA TYR A 88 -10.06 4.74 16.61
C TYR A 88 -10.85 3.54 17.16
N ALA A 89 -10.19 2.41 17.44
CA ALA A 89 -10.83 1.26 18.07
C ALA A 89 -11.53 1.66 19.39
N GLU A 90 -12.74 1.12 19.61
CA GLU A 90 -13.64 1.43 20.73
C GLU A 90 -14.12 2.89 20.84
N GLN A 91 -13.84 3.74 19.84
CA GLN A 91 -14.23 5.15 19.88
C GLN A 91 -15.57 5.43 19.19
N THR A 92 -16.21 6.52 19.62
CA THR A 92 -17.37 7.11 18.93
C THR A 92 -17.00 8.47 18.39
N LEU A 93 -16.87 8.56 17.08
CA LEU A 93 -16.55 9.78 16.33
C LEU A 93 -17.78 10.69 16.21
N LYS A 94 -17.57 11.95 15.86
CA LYS A 94 -18.67 12.85 15.49
C LYS A 94 -18.92 12.78 13.98
N ALA A 95 -20.18 12.82 13.57
CA ALA A 95 -20.53 12.81 12.15
C ALA A 95 -19.93 14.02 11.38
N GLU A 96 -19.80 15.17 12.04
CA GLU A 96 -19.25 16.42 11.48
C GLU A 96 -17.75 16.35 11.16
N ASP A 97 -17.02 15.40 11.78
CA ASP A 97 -15.59 15.21 11.54
C ASP A 97 -15.33 14.23 10.37
N LEU A 98 -16.36 13.62 9.78
CA LEU A 98 -16.25 12.61 8.72
C LEU A 98 -16.45 13.23 7.32
N PRO A 99 -15.68 12.80 6.29
CA PRO A 99 -14.72 11.71 6.34
C PRO A 99 -13.37 12.12 6.95
N LEU A 100 -12.80 11.25 7.79
CA LEU A 100 -11.41 11.36 8.20
C LEU A 100 -10.52 10.71 7.14
N ARG A 101 -9.57 11.47 6.58
CA ARG A 101 -8.62 11.01 5.55
C ARG A 101 -7.22 10.95 6.13
N LEU A 102 -6.61 9.77 6.14
CA LEU A 102 -5.30 9.51 6.73
C LEU A 102 -4.37 8.88 5.68
N CYS A 103 -3.10 9.30 5.64
CA CYS A 103 -2.09 8.59 4.87
C CYS A 103 -0.94 8.10 5.77
N GLY A 104 -0.71 6.79 5.79
CA GLY A 104 0.26 6.15 6.67
C GLY A 104 1.50 5.66 5.93
N ILE A 105 2.68 5.98 6.44
CA ILE A 105 3.95 5.36 6.02
C ILE A 105 4.30 4.27 7.02
N SER A 106 4.55 3.06 6.53
CA SER A 106 5.02 1.95 7.37
C SER A 106 5.91 0.99 6.60
N HIS A 107 6.72 0.23 7.34
CA HIS A 107 7.20 -1.04 6.82
C HIS A 107 6.04 -2.05 6.87
N CYS A 108 6.01 -2.95 5.89
CA CYS A 108 5.02 -3.99 5.74
C CYS A 108 5.74 -5.33 5.75
N PHE A 109 5.32 -6.23 6.63
CA PHE A 109 5.92 -7.55 6.81
C PHE A 109 4.91 -8.63 6.44
N ARG A 110 5.27 -9.48 5.47
CA ARG A 110 4.41 -10.58 5.01
C ARG A 110 5.19 -11.88 4.97
N THR A 111 4.58 -12.94 5.49
CA THR A 111 5.23 -14.27 5.52
C THR A 111 5.43 -14.87 4.13
N GLU A 112 4.66 -14.41 3.13
CA GLU A 112 4.60 -14.95 1.78
C GLU A 112 4.43 -16.49 1.74
N ALA A 113 3.77 -17.04 2.76
CA ALA A 113 3.40 -18.46 2.79
C ALA A 113 2.55 -18.83 1.55
N GLY A 114 2.84 -19.99 0.95
CA GLY A 114 2.15 -20.49 -0.24
C GLY A 114 2.72 -20.03 -1.58
N ALA A 115 3.56 -18.99 -1.62
CA ALA A 115 4.11 -18.46 -2.87
C ALA A 115 5.43 -19.15 -3.28
N HIS A 116 5.35 -20.25 -4.03
CA HIS A 116 6.52 -20.91 -4.64
C HIS A 116 6.53 -20.65 -6.15
N GLY A 117 7.62 -20.07 -6.69
CA GLY A 117 7.81 -19.98 -8.15
C GLY A 117 8.63 -18.80 -8.64
N ARG A 118 8.73 -18.65 -9.98
CA ARG A 118 9.57 -17.66 -10.68
C ARG A 118 9.22 -16.19 -10.34
N ALA A 119 8.01 -15.94 -9.83
CA ALA A 119 7.52 -14.62 -9.41
C ALA A 119 8.16 -14.10 -8.10
N THR A 120 9.01 -14.88 -7.44
CA THR A 120 9.66 -14.49 -6.17
C THR A 120 11.05 -13.88 -6.32
N ARG A 121 11.59 -13.80 -7.55
CA ARG A 121 12.90 -13.18 -7.80
C ARG A 121 12.73 -11.68 -8.05
N GLY A 122 13.46 -10.85 -7.30
CA GLY A 122 13.44 -9.39 -7.47
C GLY A 122 12.69 -8.68 -6.34
N LEU A 123 12.03 -7.57 -6.68
CA LEU A 123 11.33 -6.68 -5.71
C LEU A 123 9.80 -6.84 -5.70
N TYR A 124 9.25 -7.67 -6.59
CA TYR A 124 7.81 -7.77 -6.78
C TYR A 124 7.07 -8.43 -5.59
N ARG A 125 7.67 -9.50 -5.05
CA ARG A 125 7.14 -10.28 -3.92
C ARG A 125 8.26 -10.55 -2.92
N VAL A 126 8.18 -9.90 -1.78
CA VAL A 126 9.24 -9.80 -0.77
C VAL A 126 8.62 -9.80 0.63
N HIS A 127 9.37 -10.24 1.63
CA HIS A 127 8.87 -10.34 3.01
C HIS A 127 8.77 -9.00 3.72
N GLN A 128 9.53 -8.00 3.27
CA GLN A 128 9.55 -6.65 3.83
C GLN A 128 9.58 -5.61 2.70
N PHE A 129 8.70 -4.63 2.78
CA PHE A 129 8.68 -3.48 1.88
C PHE A 129 8.05 -2.27 2.57
N THR A 130 8.35 -1.08 2.09
CA THR A 130 7.71 0.16 2.57
C THR A 130 6.46 0.43 1.74
N LYS A 131 5.41 0.96 2.38
CA LYS A 131 4.18 1.36 1.69
C LYS A 131 3.68 2.71 2.21
N VAL A 132 3.13 3.51 1.31
CA VAL A 132 2.27 4.65 1.66
C VAL A 132 0.82 4.22 1.44
N GLU A 133 0.05 4.17 2.53
CA GLU A 133 -1.34 3.71 2.55
C GLU A 133 -2.28 4.90 2.72
N MET A 134 -3.35 4.95 1.93
CA MET A 134 -4.52 5.79 2.19
C MET A 134 -5.52 5.01 3.04
N PHE A 135 -6.10 5.67 4.03
CA PHE A 135 -7.17 5.11 4.85
C PHE A 135 -8.22 6.17 5.13
N ALA A 136 -9.49 5.78 5.13
CA ALA A 136 -10.57 6.67 5.48
C ALA A 136 -11.63 6.05 6.39
N PHE A 137 -12.14 6.86 7.30
CA PHE A 137 -13.38 6.62 8.00
C PHE A 137 -14.44 7.52 7.39
N SER A 138 -15.57 6.96 6.96
CA SER A 138 -16.62 7.70 6.27
C SER A 138 -18.01 7.42 6.83
N LEU A 139 -18.95 8.31 6.49
CA LEU A 139 -20.37 8.02 6.65
C LEU A 139 -20.78 6.95 5.61
N PRO A 140 -21.68 6.00 5.95
CA PRO A 140 -22.13 4.97 5.03
C PRO A 140 -22.61 5.48 3.68
N GLU A 141 -23.27 6.64 3.69
CA GLU A 141 -23.89 7.27 2.52
C GLU A 141 -22.86 7.87 1.54
N THR A 142 -21.60 8.00 1.97
CA THR A 142 -20.50 8.60 1.18
C THR A 142 -19.41 7.62 0.80
N SER A 143 -19.45 6.37 1.31
CA SER A 143 -18.32 5.45 1.16
C SER A 143 -18.05 5.05 -0.29
N ASP A 144 -19.08 4.85 -1.12
CA ASP A 144 -18.86 4.40 -2.50
C ASP A 144 -18.21 5.49 -3.35
N ALA A 145 -18.63 6.75 -3.18
CA ALA A 145 -17.99 7.89 -3.84
C ALA A 145 -16.52 8.02 -3.39
N LEU A 146 -16.25 7.78 -2.10
CA LEU A 146 -14.89 7.84 -1.57
C LEU A 146 -14.01 6.71 -2.12
N LEU A 147 -14.55 5.52 -2.41
CA LEU A 147 -13.82 4.45 -3.09
C LEU A 147 -13.38 4.87 -4.49
N ASP A 148 -14.29 5.49 -5.26
CA ASP A 148 -13.98 5.99 -6.59
C ASP A 148 -12.92 7.11 -6.54
N GLU A 149 -12.98 7.98 -5.53
CA GLU A 149 -11.95 9.01 -5.28
C GLU A 149 -10.58 8.40 -4.95
N LEU A 150 -10.52 7.39 -4.07
CA LEU A 150 -9.26 6.70 -3.75
C LEU A 150 -8.67 6.01 -4.99
N CYS A 151 -9.49 5.32 -5.78
CA CYS A 151 -9.07 4.70 -7.03
C CYS A 151 -8.54 5.74 -8.04
N ALA A 152 -9.20 6.89 -8.14
CA ALA A 152 -8.75 7.98 -9.00
C ALA A 152 -7.38 8.56 -8.56
N LEU A 153 -7.12 8.63 -7.25
CA LEU A 153 -5.81 9.02 -6.73
C LEU A 153 -4.73 8.00 -7.05
N GLU A 154 -5.02 6.70 -6.95
CA GLU A 154 -4.11 5.64 -7.39
C GLU A 154 -3.80 5.78 -8.89
N CYS A 155 -4.82 5.99 -9.74
CA CYS A 155 -4.64 6.21 -11.17
C CYS A 155 -3.76 7.43 -11.45
N ARG A 156 -4.05 8.57 -10.82
CA ARG A 156 -3.28 9.81 -10.97
C ARG A 156 -1.81 9.63 -10.60
N ILE A 157 -1.53 8.90 -9.52
CA ILE A 157 -0.16 8.60 -9.10
C ILE A 157 0.60 7.89 -10.21
N PHE A 158 0.01 6.86 -10.83
CA PHE A 158 0.68 6.08 -11.89
C PHE A 158 0.73 6.83 -13.24
N ASP A 159 -0.27 7.66 -13.54
CA ASP A 159 -0.25 8.56 -14.70
C ASP A 159 0.90 9.59 -14.59
N GLU A 160 1.05 10.26 -13.45
CA GLU A 160 2.12 11.24 -13.20
C GLU A 160 3.51 10.57 -13.16
N LEU A 161 3.60 9.30 -12.76
CA LEU A 161 4.82 8.50 -12.85
C LEU A 161 5.07 7.94 -14.25
N GLU A 162 4.16 8.18 -15.19
CA GLU A 162 4.22 7.74 -16.60
C GLU A 162 4.37 6.21 -16.71
N ILE A 163 3.64 5.46 -15.88
CA ILE A 163 3.62 3.99 -15.87
C ILE A 163 2.31 3.52 -16.49
N PRO A 164 2.32 2.72 -17.58
CA PRO A 164 1.09 2.15 -18.11
C PRO A 164 0.45 1.20 -17.11
N PHE A 165 -0.86 1.33 -16.87
CA PHE A 165 -1.62 0.46 -15.98
C PHE A 165 -2.99 0.12 -16.55
N ARG A 166 -3.64 -0.89 -15.95
CA ARG A 166 -5.07 -1.16 -16.09
C ARG A 166 -5.72 -1.24 -14.71
N VAL A 167 -6.98 -0.85 -14.63
CA VAL A 167 -7.82 -1.00 -13.42
C VAL A 167 -8.65 -2.27 -13.57
N VAL A 168 -8.64 -3.12 -12.55
CA VAL A 168 -9.39 -4.37 -12.48
C VAL A 168 -10.43 -4.27 -11.37
N ASP A 169 -11.70 -4.42 -11.70
CA ASP A 169 -12.77 -4.61 -10.70
C ASP A 169 -12.76 -6.08 -10.24
N THR A 170 -12.35 -6.31 -8.99
CA THR A 170 -11.98 -7.63 -8.51
C THR A 170 -13.21 -8.54 -8.34
N ALA A 171 -13.17 -9.73 -8.93
CA ALA A 171 -14.27 -10.69 -8.83
C ALA A 171 -14.47 -11.21 -7.39
N THR A 172 -15.69 -11.64 -7.07
CA THR A 172 -16.08 -12.04 -5.70
C THR A 172 -15.21 -13.14 -5.08
N GLY A 173 -14.65 -14.05 -5.90
CA GLY A 173 -13.75 -15.10 -5.44
C GLY A 173 -12.39 -14.60 -4.93
N ASP A 174 -12.01 -13.36 -5.26
CA ASP A 174 -10.70 -12.78 -5.02
C ASP A 174 -10.74 -11.47 -4.19
N LEU A 175 -11.92 -11.05 -3.71
CA LEU A 175 -12.11 -9.82 -2.92
C LEU A 175 -11.36 -9.80 -1.58
N GLY A 176 -11.05 -10.97 -1.01
CA GLY A 176 -10.64 -11.08 0.38
C GLY A 176 -11.81 -10.95 1.36
N GLY A 177 -11.57 -11.22 2.65
CA GLY A 177 -12.62 -11.27 3.65
C GLY A 177 -13.32 -9.93 3.94
N PRO A 178 -12.57 -8.82 4.13
CA PRO A 178 -13.16 -7.54 4.55
C PRO A 178 -13.81 -6.71 3.44
N ALA A 179 -13.46 -6.92 2.17
CA ALA A 179 -13.84 -6.02 1.08
C ALA A 179 -15.27 -6.30 0.59
N TYR A 180 -16.09 -5.25 0.57
CA TYR A 180 -17.37 -5.22 -0.14
C TYR A 180 -17.17 -5.04 -1.65
N ARG A 181 -16.24 -4.16 -2.03
CA ARG A 181 -15.78 -3.93 -3.40
C ARG A 181 -14.30 -3.56 -3.37
N LYS A 182 -13.55 -3.98 -4.39
CA LYS A 182 -12.11 -3.76 -4.52
C LYS A 182 -11.76 -3.46 -5.97
N PHE A 183 -10.84 -2.51 -6.15
CA PHE A 183 -10.16 -2.27 -7.41
C PHE A 183 -8.67 -2.52 -7.24
N ASP A 184 -8.07 -3.24 -8.19
CA ASP A 184 -6.63 -3.42 -8.30
C ASP A 184 -6.11 -2.59 -9.49
N LEU A 185 -5.03 -1.83 -9.30
CA LEU A 185 -4.25 -1.37 -10.45
C LEU A 185 -3.15 -2.38 -10.71
N GLU A 186 -3.04 -2.77 -11.98
CA GLU A 186 -1.94 -3.59 -12.46
C GLU A 186 -1.10 -2.77 -13.43
N ALA A 187 0.17 -2.57 -13.09
CA ALA A 187 1.13 -1.91 -13.97
C ALA A 187 1.64 -2.89 -15.03
N TRP A 188 1.92 -2.38 -16.22
CA TRP A 188 2.68 -3.11 -17.22
C TRP A 188 4.11 -3.32 -16.73
N MET A 189 4.57 -4.58 -16.73
CA MET A 189 5.91 -4.95 -16.29
C MET A 189 6.64 -5.68 -17.43
N PRO A 190 7.45 -4.96 -18.24
CA PRO A 190 8.20 -5.54 -19.34
C PRO A 190 9.05 -6.76 -18.98
N GLY A 191 9.59 -6.81 -17.76
CA GLY A 191 10.43 -7.91 -17.26
C GLY A 191 9.63 -9.11 -16.76
N ARG A 192 8.31 -9.00 -16.68
CA ARG A 192 7.41 -10.07 -16.20
C ARG A 192 7.02 -11.00 -17.34
N GLY A 193 7.19 -12.31 -17.14
CA GLY A 193 6.91 -13.29 -18.19
C GLY A 193 7.95 -13.28 -19.31
N GLU A 194 7.57 -13.74 -20.52
CA GLU A 194 8.47 -13.77 -21.69
C GLU A 194 8.35 -12.51 -22.57
N ALA A 195 7.19 -11.85 -22.55
CA ALA A 195 6.87 -10.72 -23.44
C ALA A 195 6.33 -9.49 -22.68
N GLY A 196 6.53 -9.44 -21.36
CA GLY A 196 5.85 -8.50 -20.47
C GLY A 196 4.46 -9.00 -20.07
N ASP A 197 4.02 -8.61 -18.87
CA ASP A 197 2.69 -8.93 -18.36
C ASP A 197 2.25 -7.87 -17.32
N TRP A 198 0.97 -7.89 -16.97
CA TRP A 198 0.41 -7.04 -15.93
C TRP A 198 0.76 -7.58 -14.54
N GLY A 199 1.07 -6.68 -13.62
CA GLY A 199 1.32 -7.00 -12.23
C GLY A 199 0.67 -5.99 -11.29
N GLU A 200 -0.14 -6.47 -10.35
CA GLU A 200 -0.73 -5.68 -9.26
C GLU A 200 0.32 -4.78 -8.59
N VAL A 201 0.01 -3.50 -8.46
CA VAL A 201 0.85 -2.48 -7.81
C VAL A 201 0.11 -1.73 -6.71
N THR A 202 -1.21 -1.61 -6.82
CA THR A 202 -2.09 -1.04 -5.80
C THR A 202 -3.35 -1.88 -5.65
N SER A 203 -4.07 -1.60 -4.57
CA SER A 203 -5.38 -2.15 -4.27
C SER A 203 -6.10 -1.10 -3.42
N THR A 204 -7.34 -0.78 -3.79
CA THR A 204 -8.27 0.01 -2.97
C THR A 204 -9.56 -0.74 -2.71
N SER A 205 -10.07 -0.65 -1.48
CA SER A 205 -11.24 -1.39 -1.03
C SER A 205 -12.18 -0.52 -0.19
N ASN A 206 -13.48 -0.73 -0.39
CA ASN A 206 -14.51 -0.35 0.56
C ASN A 206 -14.85 -1.55 1.43
N CYS A 207 -14.65 -1.44 2.75
CA CYS A 207 -14.95 -2.51 3.70
C CYS A 207 -16.34 -2.37 4.33
N THR A 208 -17.10 -1.34 3.98
CA THR A 208 -18.35 -0.95 4.64
C THR A 208 -18.15 -0.94 6.16
N ASP A 209 -19.06 -1.54 6.93
CA ASP A 209 -18.94 -1.62 8.38
C ASP A 209 -18.23 -2.90 8.89
N TYR A 210 -17.56 -3.66 8.02
CA TYR A 210 -16.89 -4.91 8.42
C TYR A 210 -15.84 -4.68 9.52
N GLN A 211 -14.88 -3.79 9.28
CA GLN A 211 -13.79 -3.52 10.22
C GLN A 211 -14.29 -2.73 11.42
N SER A 212 -15.16 -1.74 11.20
CA SER A 212 -15.69 -0.90 12.27
C SER A 212 -16.57 -1.66 13.26
N ARG A 213 -17.32 -2.68 12.82
CA ARG A 213 -18.05 -3.58 13.74
C ARG A 213 -17.13 -4.39 14.63
N ARG A 214 -16.01 -4.86 14.09
CA ARG A 214 -15.03 -5.71 14.80
C ARG A 214 -14.14 -4.90 15.74
N LEU A 215 -13.88 -3.64 15.40
CA LEU A 215 -13.09 -2.68 16.19
C LEU A 215 -13.97 -1.72 17.01
N HIS A 216 -15.29 -1.92 17.03
CA HIS A 216 -16.27 -1.10 17.74
C HIS A 216 -16.21 0.42 17.45
N ILE A 217 -15.88 0.79 16.20
CA ILE A 217 -15.73 2.18 15.75
C ILE A 217 -17.08 2.72 15.28
N ARG A 218 -17.60 3.70 16.01
CA ARG A 218 -18.93 4.25 15.77
C ARG A 218 -18.87 5.73 15.47
N TYR A 219 -19.96 6.29 14.96
CA TYR A 219 -20.20 7.72 14.91
C TYR A 219 -21.54 8.08 15.52
N LYS A 220 -21.66 9.33 15.95
CA LYS A 220 -22.90 9.94 16.43
C LYS A 220 -23.23 11.18 15.61
N SER A 221 -24.45 11.24 15.08
CA SER A 221 -25.03 12.44 14.50
C SER A 221 -25.85 13.19 15.56
N GLN A 222 -25.90 14.52 15.47
CA GLN A 222 -26.72 15.34 16.37
C GLN A 222 -28.22 15.09 16.16
N ASP A 223 -28.61 14.73 14.93
CA ASP A 223 -30.02 14.60 14.52
C ASP A 223 -30.60 13.19 14.74
N GLN A 224 -29.79 12.23 15.19
CA GLN A 224 -30.22 10.84 15.34
C GLN A 224 -29.97 10.32 16.76
N LYS A 225 -30.95 9.56 17.29
CA LYS A 225 -30.81 8.88 18.57
C LYS A 225 -29.95 7.62 18.39
N GLY A 226 -28.88 7.51 19.18
CA GLY A 226 -27.99 6.34 19.19
C GLY A 226 -26.68 6.61 18.43
N THR A 227 -25.98 5.52 18.10
CA THR A 227 -24.70 5.52 17.37
C THR A 227 -24.79 4.53 16.23
N ARG A 228 -24.14 4.82 15.10
CA ARG A 228 -24.02 3.92 13.95
C ARG A 228 -22.56 3.56 13.71
N PHE A 229 -22.28 2.47 13.01
CA PHE A 229 -20.90 2.13 12.62
C PHE A 229 -20.48 3.00 11.43
N VAL A 230 -19.22 3.44 11.43
CA VAL A 230 -18.62 4.10 10.26
C VAL A 230 -18.35 3.08 9.16
N HIS A 231 -18.22 3.54 7.92
CA HIS A 231 -17.59 2.74 6.87
C HIS A 231 -16.08 2.98 6.87
N THR A 232 -15.30 1.94 6.58
CA THR A 232 -13.84 2.05 6.43
C THR A 232 -13.43 1.75 4.99
N LEU A 233 -12.44 2.51 4.53
CA LEU A 233 -11.85 2.34 3.21
C LEU A 233 -10.33 2.38 3.32
N ASN A 234 -9.66 1.66 2.43
CA ASN A 234 -8.22 1.69 2.29
C ASN A 234 -7.83 1.73 0.80
N GLY A 235 -6.63 2.23 0.53
CA GLY A 235 -6.05 2.31 -0.81
C GLY A 235 -4.53 2.34 -0.72
N THR A 236 -3.85 1.68 -1.65
CA THR A 236 -2.38 1.73 -1.71
C THR A 236 -1.98 2.91 -2.58
N ALA A 237 -1.46 3.98 -1.97
CA ALA A 237 -0.89 5.07 -2.77
C ALA A 237 0.34 4.56 -3.53
N LEU A 238 1.30 3.96 -2.82
CA LEU A 238 2.45 3.29 -3.43
C LEU A 238 2.98 2.16 -2.54
N ALA A 239 3.01 0.94 -3.07
CA ALA A 239 3.86 -0.14 -2.56
C ALA A 239 5.27 0.03 -3.15
N LEU A 240 6.22 0.55 -2.37
CA LEU A 240 7.44 1.11 -2.94
C LEU A 240 8.33 0.10 -3.64
N SER A 241 8.37 -1.15 -3.18
CA SER A 241 9.16 -2.20 -3.83
C SER A 241 8.69 -2.45 -5.27
N ARG A 242 7.37 -2.45 -5.50
CA ARG A 242 6.77 -2.62 -6.83
C ARG A 242 6.83 -1.34 -7.66
N ALA A 243 6.67 -0.17 -7.03
CA ALA A 243 6.80 1.12 -7.71
C ALA A 243 8.22 1.34 -8.24
N VAL A 244 9.24 1.04 -7.43
CA VAL A 244 10.65 1.06 -7.86
C VAL A 244 10.86 0.11 -9.05
N LEU A 245 10.35 -1.12 -8.96
CA LEU A 245 10.44 -2.08 -10.06
C LEU A 245 9.79 -1.55 -11.35
N ALA A 246 8.55 -1.05 -11.25
CA ALA A 246 7.81 -0.52 -12.39
C ALA A 246 8.53 0.65 -13.06
N ILE A 247 9.14 1.56 -12.29
CA ILE A 247 9.94 2.65 -12.83
C ILE A 247 11.18 2.13 -13.56
N LEU A 248 11.93 1.22 -12.93
CA LEU A 248 13.15 0.67 -13.52
C LEU A 248 12.86 -0.04 -14.85
N GLU A 249 11.75 -0.78 -14.96
CA GLU A 249 11.43 -1.51 -16.18
C GLU A 249 10.84 -0.63 -17.28
N ASN A 250 9.96 0.32 -16.95
CA ASN A 250 9.26 1.15 -17.95
C ASN A 250 10.07 2.36 -18.41
N HIS A 251 11.00 2.86 -17.59
CA HIS A 251 11.82 4.04 -17.93
C HIS A 251 13.27 3.71 -18.33
N GLN A 252 13.59 2.43 -18.52
CA GLN A 252 14.91 2.00 -19.02
C GLN A 252 15.20 2.57 -20.41
N GLN A 253 16.46 2.90 -20.65
CA GLN A 253 16.98 3.38 -21.92
C GLN A 253 17.89 2.31 -22.55
N ALA A 254 18.18 2.45 -23.85
CA ALA A 254 19.00 1.48 -24.59
C ALA A 254 20.44 1.35 -24.05
N ASP A 255 20.96 2.38 -23.38
CA ASP A 255 22.27 2.41 -22.73
C ASP A 255 22.24 1.82 -21.29
N GLY A 256 21.07 1.39 -20.82
CA GLY A 256 20.88 0.85 -19.46
C GLY A 256 20.69 1.91 -18.38
N SER A 257 20.69 3.20 -18.70
CA SER A 257 20.21 4.24 -17.79
C SER A 257 18.69 4.15 -17.61
N VAL A 258 18.17 4.74 -16.53
CA VAL A 258 16.74 4.82 -16.26
C VAL A 258 16.37 6.29 -16.12
N ARG A 259 15.42 6.76 -16.94
CA ARG A 259 14.89 8.12 -16.80
C ARG A 259 14.09 8.23 -15.51
N VAL A 260 14.34 9.26 -14.73
CA VAL A 260 13.58 9.57 -13.53
C VAL A 260 12.28 10.28 -13.93
N PRO A 261 11.09 9.78 -13.53
CA PRO A 261 9.83 10.47 -13.80
C PRO A 261 9.85 11.92 -13.33
N PRO A 262 9.30 12.88 -14.09
CA PRO A 262 9.41 14.31 -13.79
C PRO A 262 9.04 14.71 -12.35
N PRO A 263 7.96 14.19 -11.74
CA PRO A 263 7.61 14.54 -10.36
C PRO A 263 8.68 14.18 -9.33
N LEU A 264 9.49 13.16 -9.60
CA LEU A 264 10.50 12.64 -8.67
C LEU A 264 11.85 13.39 -8.77
N GLN A 265 12.09 14.11 -9.86
CA GLN A 265 13.39 14.72 -10.15
C GLN A 265 13.83 15.74 -9.09
N LYS A 266 12.88 16.46 -8.46
CA LYS A 266 13.21 17.43 -7.40
C LYS A 266 13.88 16.78 -6.18
N TRP A 267 13.56 15.53 -5.87
CA TRP A 267 14.19 14.77 -4.77
C TRP A 267 15.38 13.94 -5.26
N MET A 268 15.30 13.40 -6.47
CA MET A 268 16.39 12.66 -7.09
C MET A 268 17.58 13.56 -7.49
N GLY A 269 17.37 14.86 -7.68
CA GLY A 269 18.42 15.81 -8.07
C GLY A 269 19.10 15.48 -9.40
N GLN A 270 18.49 14.62 -10.21
CA GLN A 270 19.00 14.13 -11.49
C GLN A 270 17.85 13.64 -12.36
N GLU A 271 18.02 13.76 -13.67
CA GLU A 271 17.03 13.31 -14.66
C GLU A 271 17.17 11.82 -15.02
N PHE A 272 18.35 11.25 -14.79
CA PHE A 272 18.67 9.86 -15.11
C PHE A 272 19.42 9.18 -13.97
N ILE A 273 19.09 7.91 -13.72
CA ILE A 273 19.91 6.99 -12.94
C ILE A 273 20.82 6.26 -13.92
N VAL A 274 22.13 6.42 -13.78
CA VAL A 274 23.13 5.86 -14.73
C VAL A 274 23.78 4.58 -14.21
N PRO A 275 24.17 3.64 -15.08
CA PRO A 275 24.94 2.46 -14.69
C PRO A 275 26.25 2.84 -13.98
N ARG A 276 26.62 2.10 -12.92
CA ARG A 276 27.89 2.33 -12.21
C ARG A 276 29.07 2.04 -13.13
N GLY A 277 29.94 3.03 -13.34
CA GLY A 277 31.16 2.91 -14.15
C GLY A 277 31.20 3.88 -15.32
N GLU A 278 30.06 4.50 -15.65
CA GLU A 278 29.96 5.56 -16.65
C GLU A 278 29.58 6.85 -15.93
N THR A 279 30.43 7.88 -16.06
CA THR A 279 30.09 9.22 -15.59
C THR A 279 29.07 9.79 -16.56
N ALA A 280 27.95 10.32 -16.04
CA ALA A 280 27.01 11.11 -16.83
C ALA A 280 27.82 12.22 -17.54
N LYS A 281 27.84 12.19 -18.88
CA LYS A 281 28.48 13.22 -19.68
C LYS A 281 27.62 14.47 -19.75
#